data_AF-A0A957QLR1-F1
#
_entry.id   AF-A0A957QLR1-F1
#
_cell.length_a   1.000
_cell.length_b   1.000
_cell.length_c   1.000
_cell.angle_alpha   90.00
_cell.angle_beta   90.00
_cell.angle_gamma   90.00
#
_symmetry.space_group_name_H-M   'P 1'
#
loop_
_entity.id
_entity.type
_entity.pdbx_description
1 polymer ?
#
loop_
_entity_poly.entity_id
_entity_poly.type
_entity_poly.pdbx_seq_one_letter_code
_entity_poly.pdbx_strand_id
1 'polypeptide(L)'
;MRRPGGDKFLKKINKKARRGYRGEPIATISYYGPDDKTATKAAVGIVYSDKKEVQMHRWFNEDLDVRRDPVINEAIFHLIEEKAAASVVRLTEINGCPHEEGVDYPAGEDCPHCPFWAGRERLTDRIQKMVAEHEANEGDTST
;
A
#
# COMPACT_ATOMS: atom_id res chain seq x y z
N MET A 1 33.71 4.88 1.93
CA MET A 1 32.63 5.43 2.77
C MET A 1 31.78 6.39 1.93
N ARG A 2 30.61 5.98 1.44
CA ARG A 2 29.71 6.89 0.68
C ARG A 2 28.86 7.69 1.68
N ARG A 3 28.82 9.02 1.52
CA ARG A 3 27.95 9.91 2.30
C ARG A 3 26.47 9.55 2.08
N PRO A 4 25.57 9.74 3.07
CA PRO A 4 24.16 9.41 2.96
C PRO A 4 23.44 10.43 2.05
N GLY A 5 23.51 10.19 0.74
CA GLY A 5 22.62 10.86 -0.21
C GLY A 5 21.22 10.34 0.01
N GLY A 6 20.38 11.10 0.72
CA GLY A 6 19.00 10.72 1.02
C GLY A 6 18.27 10.25 -0.25
N ASP A 7 17.63 9.09 -0.13
CA ASP A 7 17.04 8.29 -1.20
C ASP A 7 16.41 9.14 -2.32
N LYS A 8 17.09 9.17 -3.47
CA LYS A 8 16.71 9.94 -4.65
C LYS A 8 15.35 9.51 -5.19
N PHE A 9 15.05 8.22 -5.16
CA PHE A 9 13.83 7.66 -5.74
C PHE A 9 12.64 7.90 -4.83
N LEU A 10 12.83 7.75 -3.51
CA LEU A 10 11.80 8.13 -2.53
C LEU A 10 11.39 9.62 -2.68
N LYS A 11 12.37 10.53 -2.88
CA LYS A 11 12.06 11.95 -3.14
C LYS A 11 11.23 12.14 -4.41
N LYS A 12 11.52 11.40 -5.48
CA LYS A 12 10.75 11.47 -6.73
C LYS A 12 9.34 10.91 -6.56
N ILE A 13 9.19 9.77 -5.89
CA ILE A 13 7.89 9.17 -5.56
C ILE A 13 7.05 10.17 -4.75
N ASN A 14 7.62 10.74 -3.68
CA ASN A 14 6.94 11.76 -2.86
C ASN A 14 6.55 13.00 -3.68
N LYS A 15 7.41 13.44 -4.62
CA LYS A 15 7.08 14.54 -5.52
C LYS A 15 5.88 14.21 -6.42
N LYS A 16 5.78 12.97 -6.93
CA LYS A 16 4.62 12.53 -7.70
C LYS A 16 3.36 12.48 -6.83
N ALA A 17 3.45 11.88 -5.64
CA ALA A 17 2.30 11.77 -4.73
C ALA A 17 1.73 13.14 -4.33
N ARG A 18 2.59 14.13 -4.08
CA ARG A 18 2.16 15.51 -3.76
C ARG A 18 1.44 16.24 -4.88
N ARG A 19 1.51 15.74 -6.13
CA ARG A 19 0.78 16.36 -7.26
C ARG A 19 -0.72 16.06 -7.22
N GLY A 20 -1.15 15.16 -6.34
CA GLY A 20 -2.53 14.71 -6.24
C GLY A 20 -2.95 13.90 -7.45
N TYR A 21 -4.26 13.82 -7.66
CA TYR A 21 -4.84 13.13 -8.80
C TYR A 21 -4.53 13.85 -10.12
N ARG A 22 -4.05 13.07 -11.10
CA ARG A 22 -3.61 13.52 -12.43
C ARG A 22 -4.13 12.62 -13.56
N GLY A 23 -5.11 11.77 -13.27
CA GLY A 23 -5.62 10.75 -14.17
C GLY A 23 -5.10 9.36 -13.84
N GLU A 24 -5.19 8.47 -14.81
CA GLU A 24 -4.90 7.05 -14.65
C GLU A 24 -3.80 6.57 -15.61
N PRO A 25 -3.15 5.43 -15.34
CA PRO A 25 -3.35 4.55 -14.19
C PRO A 25 -2.91 5.17 -12.86
N ILE A 26 -3.49 4.68 -11.76
CA ILE A 26 -3.15 5.08 -10.39
C ILE A 26 -2.22 4.02 -9.80
N ALA A 27 -1.04 4.44 -9.34
CA ALA A 27 -0.15 3.59 -8.56
C ALA A 27 -0.36 3.85 -7.07
N THR A 28 -0.84 2.84 -6.33
CA THR A 28 -1.06 2.92 -4.88
C THR A 28 0.01 2.11 -4.16
N ILE A 29 0.81 2.78 -3.33
CA ILE A 29 1.89 2.19 -2.54
C ILE A 29 1.42 2.03 -1.09
N SER A 30 1.45 0.79 -0.60
CA SER A 30 1.07 0.39 0.76
C SER A 30 2.22 -0.33 1.44
N TYR A 31 2.34 -0.17 2.76
CA TYR A 31 3.39 -0.80 3.56
C TYR A 31 2.80 -1.72 4.63
N TYR A 32 3.49 -2.81 4.90
CA TYR A 32 3.11 -3.86 5.85
C TYR A 32 4.31 -4.26 6.69
N GLY A 33 4.08 -4.67 7.92
CA GLY A 33 5.12 -4.91 8.92
C GLY A 33 4.65 -5.80 10.06
N PRO A 34 5.59 -6.41 10.81
CA PRO A 34 5.23 -7.21 11.99
C PRO A 34 4.51 -6.37 13.07
N ASP A 35 4.72 -5.05 13.06
CA ASP A 35 4.09 -4.06 13.93
C ASP A 35 3.82 -2.74 13.19
N ASP A 36 3.35 -1.71 13.90
CA ASP A 36 3.08 -0.36 13.37
C ASP A 36 4.32 0.55 13.24
N LYS A 37 5.51 0.03 13.55
CA LYS A 37 6.76 0.81 13.55
C LYS A 37 7.66 0.46 12.38
N THR A 38 7.77 -0.82 12.05
CA THR A 38 8.76 -1.35 11.10
C THR A 38 8.06 -1.97 9.90
N ALA A 39 8.30 -1.43 8.70
CA ALA A 39 7.74 -2.01 7.47
C ALA A 39 8.72 -3.01 6.86
N THR A 40 8.28 -4.24 6.63
CA THR A 40 9.07 -5.31 6.00
C THR A 40 8.53 -5.72 4.62
N LYS A 41 7.35 -5.25 4.23
CA LYS A 41 6.74 -5.46 2.91
C LYS A 41 6.20 -4.17 2.31
N ALA A 42 6.53 -3.92 1.05
CA ALA A 42 5.91 -2.87 0.23
C ALA A 42 5.07 -3.53 -0.86
N ALA A 43 3.79 -3.15 -0.96
CA ALA A 43 2.90 -3.59 -2.03
C ALA A 43 2.49 -2.39 -2.88
N VAL A 44 2.56 -2.54 -4.20
CA VAL A 44 2.14 -1.53 -5.16
C VAL A 44 1.06 -2.12 -6.05
N GLY A 45 -0.13 -1.52 -5.99
CA GLY A 45 -1.23 -1.81 -6.91
C GLY A 45 -1.29 -0.79 -8.03
N ILE A 46 -1.41 -1.24 -9.27
CA ILE A 46 -1.67 -0.38 -10.43
C ILE A 46 -3.10 -0.59 -10.88
N VAL A 47 -3.90 0.48 -10.79
CA VAL A 47 -5.33 0.49 -11.13
C VAL A 47 -5.53 1.23 -12.45
N TYR A 48 -6.27 0.61 -13.36
CA TYR A 48 -6.70 1.20 -14.63
C TYR A 48 -8.24 1.21 -14.65
N SER A 49 -8.90 2.30 -15.06
CA SER A 49 -10.38 2.37 -15.15
C SER A 49 -10.98 1.34 -16.09
N ASP A 50 -10.27 0.97 -17.15
CA ASP A 50 -10.72 0.02 -18.16
C ASP A 50 -10.50 -1.44 -17.75
N LYS A 51 -9.86 -1.70 -16.61
CA LYS A 51 -9.57 -3.04 -16.11
C LYS A 51 -10.24 -3.29 -14.77
N LYS A 52 -10.82 -4.48 -14.66
CA LYS A 52 -11.40 -4.96 -13.40
C LYS A 52 -10.33 -5.43 -12.40
N GLU A 53 -9.16 -5.81 -12.88
CA GLU A 53 -8.09 -6.38 -12.06
C GLU A 53 -6.97 -5.38 -11.79
N VAL A 54 -6.54 -5.34 -10.53
CA VAL A 54 -5.39 -4.54 -10.09
C VAL A 54 -4.10 -5.34 -10.31
N GLN A 55 -3.11 -4.74 -10.97
CA GLN A 55 -1.79 -5.37 -11.08
C GLN A 55 -1.01 -5.14 -9.79
N MET A 56 -0.73 -6.23 -9.06
CA MET A 56 -0.07 -6.19 -7.76
C MET A 56 1.41 -6.57 -7.85
N HIS A 57 2.27 -5.72 -7.32
CA HIS A 57 3.71 -5.94 -7.17
C HIS A 57 4.10 -5.88 -5.69
N ARG A 58 4.97 -6.78 -5.24
CA ARG A 58 5.37 -6.89 -3.83
C ARG A 58 6.88 -6.99 -3.70
N TRP A 59 7.44 -6.29 -2.72
CA TRP A 59 8.85 -6.38 -2.32
C TRP A 59 8.93 -6.59 -0.81
N PHE A 60 9.95 -7.35 -0.38
CA PHE A 60 10.16 -7.73 1.00
C PHE A 60 11.60 -7.45 1.40
N ASN A 61 11.79 -6.97 2.64
CA ASN A 61 13.08 -6.89 3.30
C ASN A 61 12.85 -6.98 4.82
N GLU A 62 13.43 -7.99 5.46
CA GLU A 62 13.31 -8.18 6.91
C GLU A 62 14.41 -7.43 7.68
N ASP A 63 15.54 -7.12 7.03
CA ASP A 63 16.70 -6.50 7.65
C ASP A 63 16.62 -4.97 7.68
N LEU A 64 15.86 -4.37 6.76
CA LEU A 64 15.74 -2.91 6.62
C LEU A 64 14.28 -2.51 6.41
N ASP A 65 13.89 -1.39 7.03
CA ASP A 65 12.58 -0.80 6.78
C ASP A 65 12.42 -0.44 5.30
N VAL A 66 11.51 -1.13 4.61
CA VAL A 66 11.31 -1.02 3.15
C VAL A 66 10.92 0.38 2.70
N ARG A 67 10.40 1.24 3.59
CA ARG A 67 10.10 2.64 3.27
C ARG A 67 11.37 3.44 3.00
N ARG A 68 12.52 2.96 3.49
CA ARG A 68 13.84 3.59 3.41
C ARG A 68 14.84 2.78 2.60
N ASP A 69 14.43 1.64 2.07
CA ASP A 69 15.29 0.80 1.24
C ASP A 69 15.47 1.42 -0.15
N PRO A 70 16.70 1.83 -0.52
CA PRO A 70 16.95 2.49 -1.80
C PRO A 70 16.73 1.57 -3.01
N VAL A 71 16.93 0.25 -2.86
CA VAL A 71 16.73 -0.72 -3.93
C VAL A 71 15.25 -0.89 -4.21
N ILE A 72 14.44 -1.01 -3.15
CA ILE A 72 12.98 -1.11 -3.28
C ILE A 72 12.39 0.20 -3.81
N ASN A 73 12.85 1.36 -3.30
CA ASN A 73 12.37 2.65 -3.78
C ASN A 73 12.74 2.90 -5.25
N GLU A 74 13.91 2.44 -5.71
CA GLU A 74 14.28 2.45 -7.13
C GLU A 74 13.35 1.57 -7.97
N ALA A 75 13.11 0.33 -7.54
CA ALA A 75 12.23 -0.61 -8.24
C ALA A 75 10.79 -0.08 -8.35
N ILE A 76 10.22 0.45 -7.25
CA ILE A 76 8.89 1.07 -7.25
C ILE A 76 8.84 2.27 -8.19
N PHE A 77 9.87 3.12 -8.19
CA PHE A 77 9.92 4.26 -9.10
C PHE A 77 9.93 3.82 -10.56
N HIS A 78 10.73 2.80 -10.90
CA HIS A 78 10.77 2.26 -12.26
C HIS A 78 9.46 1.61 -12.68
N LEU A 79 8.77 0.89 -11.78
CA LEU A 79 7.43 0.38 -12.04
C LEU A 79 6.44 1.51 -12.38
N ILE A 80 6.45 2.59 -11.59
CA ILE A 80 5.59 3.76 -11.82
C ILE A 80 5.82 4.38 -13.19
N GLU A 81 7.08 4.48 -13.62
CA GLU A 81 7.43 5.01 -14.95
C GLU A 81 7.05 4.02 -16.07
N GLU A 82 7.36 2.74 -15.90
CA GLU A 82 7.06 1.67 -16.87
C GLU A 82 5.56 1.56 -17.15
N LYS A 83 4.74 1.63 -16.09
CA LYS A 83 3.28 1.57 -16.20
C LYS A 83 2.65 2.90 -16.57
N ALA A 84 3.46 3.95 -16.76
CA ALA A 84 3.03 5.31 -17.06
C ALA A 84 1.97 5.84 -16.08
N ALA A 85 2.10 5.52 -14.78
CA ALA A 85 1.13 5.93 -13.78
C ALA A 85 1.07 7.47 -13.67
N ALA A 86 -0.11 7.99 -14.01
CA ALA A 86 -0.39 9.42 -14.00
C ALA A 86 -0.53 9.93 -12.56
N SER A 87 -1.18 9.15 -11.70
CA SER A 87 -1.36 9.44 -10.28
C SER A 87 -0.57 8.47 -9.40
N VAL A 88 -0.07 8.96 -8.27
CA VAL A 88 0.59 8.14 -7.26
C VAL A 88 -0.04 8.42 -5.90
N VAL A 89 -0.51 7.37 -5.24
CA VAL A 89 -0.93 7.40 -3.84
C VAL A 89 0.11 6.64 -3.03
N ARG A 90 0.58 7.23 -1.94
CA ARG A 90 1.51 6.57 -1.02
C ARG A 90 0.98 6.68 0.39
N LEU A 91 0.65 5.55 0.98
CA LEU A 91 0.29 5.46 2.38
C LEU A 91 1.58 5.53 3.21
N THR A 92 1.58 6.36 4.26
CA THR A 92 2.74 6.53 5.15
C THR A 92 2.73 5.55 6.32
N GLU A 93 1.53 5.12 6.68
CA GLU A 93 1.26 4.18 7.78
C GLU A 93 1.51 2.73 7.33
N ILE A 94 1.71 1.87 8.33
CA ILE A 94 1.83 0.43 8.13
C ILE A 94 0.41 -0.14 8.27
N ASN A 95 -0.09 -0.74 7.19
CA ASN A 95 -1.51 -1.05 7.04
C ASN A 95 -1.89 -2.46 7.52
N GLY A 96 -0.93 -3.23 8.03
CA GLY A 96 -1.17 -4.58 8.57
C GLY A 96 0.07 -5.46 8.54
N CYS A 97 -0.13 -6.75 8.80
CA CYS A 97 0.91 -7.78 8.79
C CYS A 97 1.41 -8.06 7.36
N PRO A 98 2.69 -8.39 7.17
CA PRO A 98 3.23 -8.81 5.87
C PRO A 98 2.67 -10.16 5.37
N HIS A 99 2.03 -10.96 6.22
CA HIS A 99 1.43 -12.24 5.86
C HIS A 99 -0.01 -12.09 5.34
N GLU A 100 -0.39 -12.91 4.36
CA GLU A 100 -1.68 -12.86 3.66
C GLU A 100 -2.63 -13.94 4.18
N GLU A 101 -3.82 -13.51 4.63
CA GLU A 101 -4.90 -14.41 5.03
C GLU A 101 -5.36 -15.30 3.87
N GLY A 102 -5.63 -16.57 4.16
CA GLY A 102 -6.00 -17.58 3.17
C GLY A 102 -4.82 -18.08 2.33
N VAL A 103 -3.61 -17.53 2.54
CA VAL A 103 -2.37 -17.96 1.91
C VAL A 103 -1.37 -18.44 2.96
N ASP A 104 -0.99 -17.55 3.88
CA ASP A 104 0.01 -17.81 4.92
C ASP A 104 -0.62 -18.37 6.22
N TYR A 105 -1.89 -18.06 6.46
CA TYR A 105 -2.66 -18.54 7.62
C TYR A 105 -4.15 -18.66 7.26
N PRO A 106 -4.96 -19.43 8.02
CA PRO A 106 -6.37 -19.67 7.69
C PRO A 106 -7.21 -18.38 7.64
N ALA A 107 -8.23 -18.38 6.78
CA ALA A 107 -9.16 -17.28 6.68
C ALA A 107 -9.97 -17.10 7.98
N GLY A 108 -10.16 -15.85 8.40
CA GLY A 108 -10.84 -15.45 9.63
C GLY A 108 -9.99 -15.51 10.90
N GLU A 109 -8.73 -15.96 10.81
CA GLU A 109 -7.85 -16.09 11.98
C GLU A 109 -6.88 -14.90 12.14
N ASP A 110 -6.30 -14.77 13.34
CA ASP A 110 -5.20 -13.86 13.58
C ASP A 110 -3.89 -14.46 13.05
N CYS A 111 -3.01 -13.63 12.48
CA CYS A 111 -1.72 -14.09 12.02
C CYS A 111 -0.85 -14.57 13.20
N PRO A 112 -0.38 -15.83 13.22
CA PRO A 112 0.41 -16.35 14.34
C PRO A 112 1.81 -15.73 14.42
N HIS A 113 2.29 -15.15 13.33
CA HIS A 113 3.63 -14.54 13.23
C HIS A 113 3.66 -13.06 13.62
N CYS A 114 2.52 -12.39 13.64
CA CYS A 114 2.42 -10.96 13.97
C CYS A 114 1.45 -10.69 15.14
N PRO A 115 1.76 -11.08 16.39
CA PRO A 115 0.84 -10.92 17.53
C PRO A 115 0.40 -9.48 17.79
N PHE A 116 1.20 -8.49 17.35
CA PHE A 116 0.83 -7.09 17.44
C PHE A 116 -0.53 -6.79 16.78
N TRP A 117 -0.82 -7.43 15.65
CA TRP A 117 -2.04 -7.20 14.87
C TRP A 117 -3.26 -7.99 15.37
N ALA A 118 -3.07 -8.94 16.29
CA ALA A 118 -4.15 -9.79 16.79
C ALA A 118 -5.29 -8.95 17.41
N GLY A 119 -6.52 -9.22 16.98
CA GLY A 119 -7.72 -8.51 17.45
C GLY A 119 -7.79 -7.01 17.08
N ARG A 120 -6.89 -6.49 16.24
CA ARG A 120 -6.96 -5.12 15.73
C ARG A 120 -7.81 -5.06 14.46
N GLU A 121 -8.67 -4.07 14.38
CA GLU A 121 -9.43 -3.81 13.15
C GLU A 121 -8.48 -3.44 12.01
N ARG A 122 -8.63 -4.10 10.86
CA ARG A 122 -7.83 -3.78 9.68
C ARG A 122 -8.39 -2.52 9.02
N LEU A 123 -7.49 -1.72 8.45
CA LEU A 123 -7.88 -0.52 7.72
C LEU A 123 -8.89 -0.82 6.60
N THR A 124 -8.71 -1.94 5.89
CA THR A 124 -9.60 -2.40 4.84
C THR A 124 -11.00 -2.67 5.36
N ASP A 125 -11.12 -3.33 6.51
CA ASP A 125 -12.41 -3.71 7.10
C ASP A 125 -13.14 -2.43 7.53
N ARG A 126 -12.41 -1.48 8.12
CA ARG A 126 -12.95 -0.17 8.48
C ARG A 126 -13.43 0.60 7.24
N ILE A 127 -12.64 0.62 6.16
CA ILE A 127 -13.04 1.29 4.91
C ILE A 127 -14.27 0.63 4.30
N GLN A 128 -14.33 -0.70 4.26
CA GLN A 128 -15.49 -1.44 3.74
C GLN A 128 -16.76 -1.12 4.52
N LYS A 129 -16.67 -1.05 5.86
CA LYS A 129 -17.80 -0.60 6.71
C LYS A 129 -18.23 0.83 6.35
N MET A 130 -17.29 1.77 6.25
CA MET A 130 -17.59 3.16 5.89
C MET A 130 -18.22 3.29 4.49
N VAL A 131 -17.75 2.52 3.51
CA VAL A 131 -18.33 2.50 2.16
C VAL A 131 -19.74 1.93 2.20
N ALA A 132 -19.95 0.81 2.88
CA ALA A 132 -21.27 0.19 3.02
C ALA A 132 -22.27 1.13 3.73
N GLU A 133 -21.82 1.86 4.76
CA GLU A 133 -22.63 2.88 5.44
C GLU A 133 -23.00 4.04 4.52
N HIS A 134 -22.07 4.51 3.67
CA HIS A 134 -22.34 5.57 2.71
C HIS A 134 -23.35 5.14 1.63
N GLU A 135 -23.16 3.96 1.04
CA GLU A 135 -24.08 3.39 0.05
C GLU A 135 -25.50 3.20 0.62
N ALA A 136 -25.60 2.78 1.88
CA ALA A 136 -26.89 2.64 2.57
C ALA A 136 -27.60 4.00 2.79
N ASN A 137 -26.84 5.09 2.95
CA ASN A 137 -27.39 6.44 3.16
C ASN A 137 -27.76 7.17 1.85
N GLU A 138 -27.07 6.89 0.74
CA GLU A 138 -27.39 7.51 -0.57
C GLU A 138 -28.66 6.92 -1.22
N GLY A 139 -29.11 5.74 -0.79
CA GLY A 139 -30.33 5.09 -1.25
C GLY A 139 -31.65 5.79 -0.89
N ASP A 140 -31.63 6.83 -0.05
CA ASP A 140 -32.84 7.45 0.53
C ASP A 140 -33.09 8.91 0.08
N THR A 141 -32.32 9.43 -0.91
CA THR A 141 -32.45 10.83 -1.40
C THR A 141 -33.02 10.99 -2.80
N SER A 142 -33.66 9.93 -3.34
CA SER A 142 -34.48 10.03 -4.55
C SER A 142 -35.97 9.90 -4.19
N THR A 143 -36.59 11.02 -3.81
CA THR A 143 -38.05 11.22 -3.85
C THR A 143 -38.34 12.43 -4.74
#